data_AF-A0A0E3RY61-F1
#
_entry.id   AF-A0A0E3RY61-F1
#
_cell.length_a   1.000
_cell.length_b   1.000
_cell.length_c   1.000
_cell.angle_alpha   90.00
_cell.angle_beta   90.00
_cell.angle_gamma   90.00
#
_symmetry.space_group_name_H-M   'P 1'
#
loop_
_entity.id
_entity.type
_entity.pdbx_description
1 polymer ?
#
loop_
_entity_poly.entity_id
_entity_poly.type
_entity_poly.pdbx_seq_one_letter_code
_entity_poly.pdbx_strand_id
1 'polypeptide(L)'
;MIYQPGAGMYIRADKLQHPPEEYMEFSLADLDRYPYVKEAVMNPGKNIKVPSDYHESVSEFGEITSNNGTNYIKVNNEYYDIHYESAD
;
A
#
# COMPACT_ATOMS: atom_id res chain seq x y z
N MET A 1 8.18 -10.69 23.64
CA MET A 1 7.43 -11.31 22.53
C MET A 1 7.67 -10.46 21.31
N ILE A 2 8.60 -10.87 20.47
CA ILE A 2 8.80 -10.28 19.15
C ILE A 2 7.60 -10.77 18.33
N TYR A 3 6.70 -9.87 17.98
CA TYR A 3 5.57 -10.18 17.09
C TYR A 3 6.19 -10.74 15.81
N GLN A 4 6.06 -12.05 15.61
CA GLN A 4 6.31 -12.69 14.33
C GLN A 4 4.98 -12.59 13.60
N PRO A 5 4.81 -11.66 12.66
CA PRO A 5 3.66 -11.72 11.78
C PRO A 5 3.79 -13.07 11.08
N GLY A 6 2.90 -14.03 11.39
CA GLY A 6 2.96 -15.35 10.75
C GLY A 6 2.99 -15.20 9.24
N ALA A 7 3.65 -16.12 8.54
CA ALA A 7 3.91 -16.06 7.11
C ALA A 7 2.74 -15.48 6.29
N GLY A 8 3.07 -14.64 5.31
CA GLY A 8 2.11 -14.00 4.42
C GLY A 8 2.54 -12.61 3.95
N MET A 9 1.68 -12.02 3.12
CA MET A 9 1.85 -10.68 2.59
C MET A 9 1.15 -9.65 3.47
N TYR A 10 1.85 -8.55 3.71
CA TYR A 10 1.36 -7.41 4.48
C TYR A 10 1.51 -6.14 3.65
N ILE A 11 0.55 -5.25 3.82
CA ILE A 11 0.57 -3.93 3.23
C ILE A 11 0.39 -2.87 4.33
N ARG A 12 1.08 -1.75 4.19
CA ARG A 12 0.97 -0.60 5.07
C ARG A 12 1.09 0.67 4.25
N ALA A 13 0.25 1.65 4.53
CA ALA A 13 0.38 3.00 3.99
C ALA A 13 0.83 3.93 5.11
N ASP A 14 1.93 4.65 4.94
CA ASP A 14 2.35 5.68 5.87
C ASP A 14 2.00 7.06 5.34
N LYS A 15 1.24 7.83 6.11
CA LYS A 15 0.85 9.17 5.69
C LYS A 15 2.04 10.12 5.80
N LEU A 16 2.37 10.78 4.70
CA LEU A 16 3.45 11.74 4.61
C LEU A 16 2.97 13.15 5.00
N GLN A 17 3.80 13.87 5.75
CA GLN A 17 3.55 15.27 6.11
C GLN A 17 3.89 16.25 4.97
N HIS A 18 4.82 15.86 4.09
CA HIS A 18 5.29 16.66 2.98
C HIS A 18 5.08 15.90 1.67
N PRO A 19 4.79 16.62 0.55
CA PRO A 19 4.71 15.99 -0.75
C PRO A 19 6.09 15.43 -1.14
N PRO A 20 6.17 14.16 -1.59
CA PRO A 20 7.40 13.60 -2.14
C PRO A 20 7.67 14.18 -3.54
N GLU A 21 8.91 14.05 -4.01
CA GLU A 21 9.33 14.54 -5.33
C GLU A 21 8.62 13.80 -6.47
N GLU A 22 8.42 12.49 -6.32
CA GLU A 22 7.74 11.63 -7.28
C GLU A 22 6.59 10.89 -6.61
N TYR A 23 5.38 11.01 -7.15
CA TYR A 23 4.20 10.30 -6.67
C TYR A 23 3.27 9.94 -7.83
N MET A 24 2.50 8.88 -7.63
CA MET A 24 1.39 8.53 -8.50
C MET A 24 0.08 9.06 -7.92
N GLU A 25 -0.76 9.69 -8.74
CA GLU A 25 -2.06 10.16 -8.30
C GLU A 25 -3.12 9.07 -8.52
N PHE A 26 -3.83 8.72 -7.45
CA PHE A 26 -4.92 7.75 -7.45
C PHE A 26 -6.17 8.34 -6.83
N SER A 27 -7.33 8.07 -7.43
CA SER A 27 -8.63 8.38 -6.83
C SER A 27 -9.07 7.25 -5.91
N LEU A 28 -9.96 7.52 -4.95
CA LEU A 28 -10.58 6.45 -4.15
C LEU A 28 -11.27 5.38 -5.00
N ALA A 29 -11.81 5.77 -6.16
CA ALA A 29 -12.42 4.85 -7.11
C ALA A 29 -11.39 3.95 -7.82
N ASP A 30 -10.17 4.42 -8.06
CA ASP A 30 -9.09 3.59 -8.59
C ASP A 30 -8.68 2.53 -7.56
N LEU A 31 -8.65 2.94 -6.28
CA LEU A 31 -8.36 2.05 -5.16
C LEU A 31 -9.48 1.02 -4.87
N ASP A 32 -10.69 1.17 -5.41
CA ASP A 32 -11.72 0.12 -5.29
C ASP A 32 -11.32 -1.19 -5.97
N ARG A 33 -10.40 -1.14 -6.95
CA ARG A 33 -9.79 -2.35 -7.55
C ARG A 33 -8.78 -3.04 -6.63
N TYR A 34 -8.30 -2.32 -5.60
CA TYR A 34 -7.25 -2.75 -4.69
C TYR A 34 -7.71 -2.56 -3.23
N PRO A 35 -8.67 -3.38 -2.75
CA PRO A 35 -9.35 -3.15 -1.48
C PRO A 35 -8.39 -3.08 -0.27
N TYR A 36 -7.30 -3.83 -0.28
CA TYR A 36 -6.30 -3.80 0.80
C TYR A 36 -5.35 -2.61 0.74
N VAL A 37 -5.09 -2.08 -0.47
CA VAL A 37 -4.37 -0.80 -0.63
C VAL A 37 -5.27 0.33 -0.12
N LYS A 38 -6.55 0.31 -0.50
CA LYS A 38 -7.56 1.25 0.01
C LYS A 38 -7.65 1.20 1.54
N GLU A 39 -7.74 0.02 2.11
CA GLU A 39 -7.81 -0.15 3.57
C GLU A 39 -6.56 0.40 4.27
N ALA A 40 -5.37 0.20 3.69
CA ALA A 40 -4.11 0.74 4.20
C ALA A 40 -4.11 2.26 4.19
N VAL A 41 -4.52 2.88 3.07
CA VAL A 41 -4.65 4.34 2.95
C VAL A 41 -5.66 4.90 3.94
N MET A 42 -6.78 4.19 4.17
CA MET A 42 -7.80 4.60 5.14
C MET A 42 -7.37 4.40 6.60
N ASN A 43 -6.37 3.54 6.86
CA ASN A 43 -5.82 3.25 8.19
C ASN A 43 -4.29 3.42 8.20
N PRO A 44 -3.78 4.65 8.00
CA PRO A 44 -2.35 4.86 7.82
C PRO A 44 -1.55 4.48 9.08
N GLY A 45 -0.35 3.93 8.87
CA GLY A 45 0.57 3.44 9.90
C GLY A 45 0.27 2.02 10.41
N LYS A 46 -0.79 1.37 9.91
CA LYS A 46 -1.16 0.01 10.31
C LYS A 46 -0.68 -1.02 9.29
N ASN A 47 -0.02 -2.08 9.77
CA ASN A 47 0.22 -3.27 8.94
C ASN A 47 -1.07 -4.07 8.82
N ILE A 48 -1.53 -4.27 7.59
CA ILE A 48 -2.71 -5.06 7.25
C ILE A 48 -2.23 -6.36 6.62
N LYS A 49 -2.67 -7.50 7.19
CA LYS A 49 -2.41 -8.81 6.59
C LYS A 49 -3.32 -9.01 5.39
N VAL A 50 -2.74 -9.21 4.22
CA VAL A 50 -3.47 -9.45 2.98
C VAL A 50 -3.82 -10.94 2.91
N PRO A 51 -5.11 -11.31 2.74
CA PRO A 51 -5.50 -12.68 2.48
C PRO A 51 -4.99 -13.15 1.12
N SER A 52 -4.75 -14.45 1.00
CA SER A 52 -4.19 -15.08 -0.21
C SER A 52 -4.96 -14.77 -1.49
N ASP A 53 -6.28 -14.66 -1.43
CA ASP A 53 -7.14 -14.32 -2.57
C ASP A 53 -6.86 -12.92 -3.17
N TYR A 54 -6.18 -12.05 -2.42
CA TYR A 54 -5.86 -10.67 -2.82
C TYR A 54 -4.36 -10.42 -2.99
N HIS A 55 -3.52 -11.46 -2.88
CA HIS A 55 -2.07 -11.34 -3.09
C HIS A 55 -1.75 -10.87 -4.51
N GLU A 56 -2.50 -11.33 -5.52
CA GLU A 56 -2.33 -10.90 -6.91
C GLU A 56 -2.64 -9.41 -7.09
N SER A 57 -3.77 -8.94 -6.53
CA SER A 57 -4.16 -7.52 -6.58
C SER A 57 -3.12 -6.60 -5.94
N VAL A 58 -2.58 -6.98 -4.78
CA VAL A 58 -1.53 -6.20 -4.10
C VAL A 58 -0.21 -6.25 -4.86
N SER A 59 0.15 -7.41 -5.43
CA SER A 59 1.34 -7.56 -6.26
C SER A 59 1.27 -6.72 -7.53
N GLU A 60 0.12 -6.73 -8.22
CA GLU A 60 -0.13 -5.91 -9.42
C GLU A 60 0.04 -4.43 -9.10
N PHE A 61 -0.51 -3.97 -7.99
CA PHE A 61 -0.36 -2.58 -7.56
C PHE A 61 1.10 -2.24 -7.24
N GLY A 62 1.84 -3.14 -6.58
CA GLY A 62 3.27 -2.99 -6.33
C GLY A 62 4.11 -2.98 -7.62
N GLU A 63 3.72 -3.73 -8.64
CA GLU A 63 4.35 -3.70 -9.97
C GLU A 63 4.08 -2.37 -10.69
N ILE A 64 2.86 -1.83 -10.58
CA ILE A 64 2.51 -0.51 -11.16
C ILE A 64 3.38 0.59 -10.53
N THR A 65 3.49 0.62 -9.20
CA THR A 65 4.30 1.62 -8.48
C THR A 65 5.79 1.46 -8.79
N SER A 66 6.30 0.22 -8.79
CA SER A 66 7.70 -0.07 -9.11
C SER A 66 8.06 0.29 -10.56
N ASN A 67 7.19 0.00 -11.53
CA ASN A 67 7.40 0.37 -12.94
C ASN A 67 7.40 1.89 -13.16
N ASN A 68 6.67 2.64 -12.34
CA ASN A 68 6.69 4.10 -12.35
C ASN A 68 7.81 4.70 -11.48
N GLY A 69 8.62 3.87 -10.82
CA GLY A 69 9.78 4.30 -10.03
C GLY A 69 9.47 4.88 -8.66
N THR A 70 8.21 4.82 -8.19
CA THR A 70 7.81 5.39 -6.91
C THR A 70 6.75 4.57 -6.21
N ASN A 71 6.91 4.33 -4.91
CA ASN A 71 5.88 3.74 -4.03
C ASN A 71 4.99 4.80 -3.36
N TYR A 72 5.24 6.07 -3.65
CA TYR A 72 4.46 7.15 -3.10
C TYR A 72 3.21 7.38 -3.94
N ILE A 73 2.08 7.46 -3.27
CA ILE A 73 0.80 7.75 -3.91
C ILE A 73 0.13 8.98 -3.30
N LYS A 74 -0.62 9.69 -4.12
CA LYS A 74 -1.47 10.80 -3.70
C LYS A 74 -2.93 10.39 -3.83
N VAL A 75 -3.67 10.49 -2.74
CA VAL A 75 -5.10 10.17 -2.66
C VAL A 75 -5.82 11.28 -1.92
N ASN A 76 -6.85 11.89 -2.51
CA ASN A 76 -7.60 13.01 -1.90
C ASN A 76 -6.73 14.14 -1.34
N ASN A 77 -5.70 14.57 -2.09
CA ASN A 77 -4.79 15.64 -1.68
C ASN A 77 -3.89 15.30 -0.46
N GLU A 78 -3.82 14.02 -0.10
CA GLU A 78 -2.90 13.50 0.91
C GLU A 78 -1.91 12.54 0.27
N TYR A 79 -0.72 12.44 0.84
CA TYR A 79 0.38 11.66 0.30
C TYR A 79 0.66 10.47 1.22
N TYR A 80 0.92 9.32 0.62
CA TYR A 80 1.10 8.05 1.32
C TYR A 80 2.31 7.31 0.75
N ASP A 81 3.15 6.76 1.61
CA ASP A 81 4.20 5.80 1.26
C ASP A 81 3.66 4.38 1.44
N ILE A 82 3.64 3.59 0.36
CA ILE A 82 3.10 2.24 0.38
C ILE A 82 4.23 1.24 0.56
N HIS A 83 4.17 0.50 1.67
CA HIS A 83 5.09 -0.58 1.99
C HIS A 83 4.42 -1.94 1.78
N TYR A 84 5.13 -2.82 1.08
CA TYR A 84 4.78 -4.22 0.91
C TYR A 84 5.82 -5.07 1.64
N GLU A 85 5.36 -5.97 2.49
CA GLU A 85 6.23 -6.89 3.22
C GLU A 85 5.71 -8.32 3.01
N SER A 86 6.56 -9.19 2.48
CA SER A 86 6.32 -10.63 2.44
C SER A 86 7.18 -11.30 3.50
N ALA A 87 6.54 -11.89 4.50
CA ALA A 87 7.22 -12.75 5.48
C ALA A 87 7.03 -14.20 5.06
N ASP A 88 8.14 -14.92 4.80
CA ASP A 88 8.19 -16.37 4.55
C ASP A 88 8.39 -17.13 5.87
#